data_AF-A0A2C6KIJ9-F1
#
_entry.id   AF-A0A2C6KIJ9-F1
#
_cell.length_a   1.000
_cell.length_b   1.000
_cell.length_c   1.000
_cell.angle_alpha   90.00
_cell.angle_beta   90.00
_cell.angle_gamma   90.00
#
_symmetry.space_group_name_H-M   'P 1'
#
loop_
_entity.id
_entity.type
_entity.pdbx_description
1 polymer ?
#
loop_
_entity_poly.entity_id
_entity_poly.type
_entity_poly.pdbx_seq_one_letter_code
_entity_poly.pdbx_strand_id
1 'polypeptide(L)'
;MAPQLNAVSTVRSLQSHLDARCQDLFKTICKTENRDEFCRPGGRVVFRHGRGGHSQPGNSWRCYDSSRLLATGGGDNGLSCVDNCGHLIPCPGSVDPATTRHASREEMADWVLGSVEKFCSSFQAAADLYCYQQYEGTIARFSKGYGSDPEAWRCYVPKSLSFALLGQCVDNCGGNTSCSGGRPGTTTENDKLHYTLSEGILDAIKSVQSPCKEEEVCMPKFENPPLCVKSVNTLNERKASPSAGDGRQDLEGVKPDTVDPSTGMGSEIMPQESGDYAKPEKEDAVAEKVEQEDRGESKLDEAVSSRKDGAGSDDSVDDDGDDEERRLDDEETLRDSEDDVTTVHTVAPRSPHRSRRSTPGDVFSRHPWEETDDVSGKLPSSDTVGERIGRPGDRLGPENLYPWQEHADGDGNGSLHSEPVTAYLRFTSGEEVTVEFDSDRVSGEIGNCHSFEVNTHDQLLRYHSDTGEEVSEVNLEDATGHVKLTVRHTGSYIMVGLQYSVQNGSRSLFYVAPDSRCNQAEELVFRDLAVGASLTRSAATRRSSSITGSGDHSPRERQAR
;
A
#
# COMPACT_ATOMS: atom_id res chain seq x y z
N MET A 1 8.55 26.24 28.30
CA MET A 1 9.70 25.82 27.48
C MET A 1 9.16 25.03 26.30
N ALA A 2 9.15 25.60 25.09
CA ALA A 2 8.82 24.86 23.88
C ALA A 2 9.99 23.91 23.58
N PRO A 3 9.75 22.62 23.29
CA PRO A 3 10.81 21.70 22.94
C PRO A 3 11.50 22.23 21.68
N GLN A 4 12.83 22.41 21.75
CA GLN A 4 13.62 22.73 20.58
C GLN A 4 13.43 21.58 19.58
N LEU A 5 12.73 21.87 18.48
CA LEU A 5 12.69 21.02 17.30
C LEU A 5 14.12 20.96 16.76
N ASN A 6 14.89 19.98 17.23
CA ASN A 6 16.15 19.57 16.62
C ASN A 6 15.93 19.56 15.11
N ALA A 7 16.81 20.23 14.37
CA ALA A 7 16.74 20.34 12.92
C ALA A 7 16.48 18.95 12.34
N VAL A 8 15.20 18.70 12.03
CA VAL A 8 14.75 17.47 11.40
C VAL A 8 15.43 17.56 10.05
N SER A 9 16.56 16.86 9.91
CA SER A 9 17.14 16.48 8.61
C SER A 9 15.95 16.27 7.71
N THR A 10 15.80 17.10 6.68
CA THR A 10 14.65 17.08 5.78
C THR A 10 14.68 15.72 5.10
N VAL A 11 14.10 14.72 5.76
CA VAL A 11 14.10 13.34 5.32
C VAL A 11 13.41 13.40 3.97
N ARG A 12 14.19 13.16 2.91
CA ARG A 12 13.66 13.09 1.55
C ARG A 12 12.74 11.89 1.52
N SER A 13 11.45 12.16 1.68
CA SER A 13 10.38 11.17 1.65
C SER A 13 9.46 11.42 0.46
N LEU A 14 8.70 10.40 0.07
CA LEU A 14 7.65 10.53 -0.92
C LEU A 14 6.71 11.70 -0.58
N GLN A 15 6.27 11.80 0.68
CA GLN A 15 5.43 12.90 1.15
C GLN A 15 6.07 14.27 0.92
N SER A 16 7.36 14.43 1.21
CA SER A 16 8.07 15.70 1.00
C SER A 16 8.20 16.06 -0.49
N HIS A 17 8.38 15.05 -1.34
CA HIS A 17 8.41 15.20 -2.79
C HIS A 17 7.05 15.69 -3.32
N LEU A 18 5.97 15.09 -2.84
CA LEU A 18 4.60 15.46 -3.21
C LEU A 18 4.20 16.84 -2.66
N ASP A 19 4.60 17.17 -1.43
CA ASP A 19 4.43 18.51 -0.87
C ASP A 19 5.09 19.58 -1.75
N ALA A 20 6.29 19.31 -2.29
CA ALA A 20 6.97 20.21 -3.22
C ALA A 20 6.19 20.37 -4.55
N ARG A 21 5.69 19.27 -5.13
CA ARG A 21 4.83 19.34 -6.33
C ARG A 21 3.57 20.16 -6.08
N CYS A 22 2.96 20.05 -4.90
CA CYS A 22 1.81 20.86 -4.52
C CYS A 22 2.11 22.35 -4.45
N GLN A 23 3.28 22.74 -3.94
CA GLN A 23 3.69 24.14 -3.91
C GLN A 23 3.81 24.69 -5.33
N ASP A 24 4.34 23.92 -6.27
CA ASP A 24 4.43 24.33 -7.67
C ASP A 24 3.08 24.37 -8.38
N LEU A 25 2.15 23.47 -8.02
CA LEU A 25 0.76 23.54 -8.50
C LEU A 25 0.07 24.82 -8.02
N PHE A 26 0.20 25.19 -6.74
CA PHE A 26 -0.38 26.43 -6.21
C PHE A 26 0.20 27.67 -6.92
N LYS A 27 1.51 27.71 -7.16
CA LYS A 27 2.16 28.79 -7.94
C LYS A 27 1.63 28.84 -9.37
N THR A 28 1.40 27.68 -9.99
CA THR A 28 0.84 27.59 -11.34
C THR A 28 -0.58 28.15 -11.36
N ILE A 29 -1.48 27.64 -10.50
CA ILE A 29 -2.87 28.12 -10.39
C ILE A 29 -2.92 29.63 -10.16
N CYS A 30 -2.11 30.13 -9.22
CA CYS A 30 -1.99 31.56 -8.96
C CYS A 30 -1.68 32.36 -10.25
N LYS A 31 -0.68 31.94 -11.02
CA LYS A 31 -0.20 32.66 -12.21
C LYS A 31 -1.09 32.49 -13.43
N THR A 32 -1.58 31.28 -13.68
CA THR A 32 -2.25 30.93 -14.94
C THR A 32 -3.76 31.02 -14.86
N GLU A 33 -4.35 30.76 -13.69
CA GLU A 33 -5.80 30.84 -13.49
C GLU A 33 -6.23 32.17 -12.84
N ASN A 34 -5.27 33.03 -12.47
CA ASN A 34 -5.51 34.33 -11.83
C ASN A 34 -6.37 34.23 -10.56
N ARG A 35 -6.06 33.22 -9.74
CA ARG A 35 -6.75 32.95 -8.46
C ARG A 35 -5.87 33.41 -7.30
N ASP A 36 -6.09 34.65 -6.85
CA ASP A 36 -5.33 35.33 -5.79
C ASP A 36 -5.28 34.53 -4.47
N GLU A 37 -6.30 33.72 -4.21
CA GLU A 37 -6.34 32.86 -3.05
C GLU A 37 -5.23 31.77 -3.08
N PHE A 38 -4.65 31.44 -4.22
CA PHE A 38 -3.48 30.56 -4.31
C PHE A 38 -2.14 31.32 -4.31
N CYS A 39 -2.18 32.65 -4.40
CA CYS A 39 -1.01 33.52 -4.58
C CYS A 39 -0.26 33.90 -3.29
N ARG A 40 -0.33 33.10 -2.22
CA ARG A 40 0.24 33.47 -0.92
C ARG A 40 1.76 33.29 -0.89
N PRO A 41 2.55 34.37 -0.79
CA PRO A 41 3.99 34.25 -0.54
C PRO A 41 4.22 33.64 0.84
N GLY A 42 5.00 32.56 0.90
CA GLY A 42 5.35 31.88 2.16
C GLY A 42 4.26 30.98 2.75
N GLY A 43 3.11 30.83 2.09
CA GLY A 43 2.11 29.85 2.50
C GLY A 43 2.64 28.42 2.32
N ARG A 44 2.63 27.61 3.38
CA ARG A 44 3.04 26.20 3.30
C ARG A 44 1.90 25.39 2.70
N VAL A 45 2.14 24.82 1.52
CA VAL A 45 1.21 23.93 0.83
C VAL A 45 1.65 22.49 1.06
N VAL A 46 0.70 21.60 1.31
CA VAL A 46 0.93 20.18 1.63
C VAL A 46 0.05 19.25 0.81
N PHE A 47 0.58 18.10 0.43
CA PHE A 47 -0.14 17.04 -0.28
C PHE A 47 -0.76 16.06 0.70
N ARG A 48 -2.09 15.88 0.69
CA ARG A 48 -2.76 14.96 1.62
C ARG A 48 -3.88 14.20 0.92
N HIS A 49 -4.24 13.06 1.48
CA HIS A 49 -5.45 12.34 1.10
C HIS A 49 -6.57 12.68 2.07
N GLY A 50 -7.66 13.26 1.57
CA GLY A 50 -8.77 13.71 2.41
C GLY A 50 -9.91 14.34 1.62
N ARG A 51 -10.95 14.78 2.35
CA ARG A 51 -12.13 15.44 1.79
C ARG A 51 -11.80 16.83 1.25
N GLY A 52 -12.63 17.33 0.33
CA GLY A 52 -12.55 18.72 -0.11
C GLY A 52 -13.56 19.59 0.65
N GLY A 53 -14.15 20.54 -0.07
CA GLY A 53 -15.28 21.33 0.45
C GLY A 53 -16.57 20.51 0.52
N HIS A 54 -17.67 21.18 0.86
CA HIS A 54 -19.01 20.56 0.96
C HIS A 54 -19.43 19.74 -0.27
N SER A 55 -19.08 20.21 -1.47
CA SER A 55 -19.38 19.53 -2.74
C SER A 55 -18.45 18.36 -3.07
N GLN A 56 -17.41 18.12 -2.26
CA GLN A 56 -16.39 17.10 -2.47
C GLN A 56 -16.25 16.21 -1.23
N PRO A 57 -17.30 15.47 -0.85
CA PRO A 57 -17.32 14.70 0.39
C PRO A 57 -16.41 13.48 0.37
N GLY A 58 -15.95 13.03 -0.81
CA GLY A 58 -15.05 11.90 -0.95
C GLY A 58 -13.60 12.25 -0.62
N ASN A 59 -12.90 11.28 -0.01
CA ASN A 59 -11.46 11.36 0.15
C ASN A 59 -10.77 11.23 -1.22
N SER A 60 -9.85 12.15 -1.50
CA SER A 60 -8.98 12.09 -2.67
C SER A 60 -7.65 12.76 -2.35
N TRP A 61 -6.66 12.59 -3.23
CA TRP A 61 -5.44 13.37 -3.19
C TRP A 61 -5.71 14.83 -3.52
N ARG A 62 -5.22 15.74 -2.68
CA ARG A 62 -5.34 17.19 -2.86
C ARG A 62 -4.11 17.92 -2.31
N CYS A 63 -3.90 19.11 -2.82
CA CYS A 63 -2.96 20.08 -2.26
C CYS A 63 -3.73 21.05 -1.35
N TYR A 64 -3.34 21.16 -0.08
CA TYR A 64 -4.01 22.01 0.91
C TYR A 64 -3.12 23.16 1.34
N ASP A 65 -3.72 24.34 1.57
CA ASP A 65 -3.08 25.40 2.36
C ASP A 65 -3.05 24.95 3.83
N SER A 66 -1.86 24.61 4.33
CA SER A 66 -1.73 24.08 5.70
C SER A 66 -2.14 25.08 6.79
N SER A 67 -2.15 26.40 6.49
CA SER A 67 -2.63 27.43 7.42
C SER A 67 -4.16 27.41 7.62
N ARG A 68 -4.88 26.65 6.79
CA ARG A 68 -6.34 26.51 6.80
C ARG A 68 -6.80 25.11 7.24
N LEU A 69 -5.87 24.28 7.70
CA LEU A 69 -6.18 22.98 8.28
C LEU A 69 -6.44 23.16 9.77
N LEU A 70 -7.46 22.49 10.29
CA LEU A 70 -7.69 22.39 11.73
C LEU A 70 -6.58 21.54 12.34
N ALA A 71 -6.10 21.86 13.55
CA ALA A 71 -4.97 21.16 14.17
C ALA A 71 -5.23 19.68 14.45
N THR A 72 -6.47 19.33 14.81
CA THR A 72 -6.90 17.98 15.19
C THR A 72 -8.12 17.58 14.41
N GLY A 73 -8.07 16.40 13.78
CA GLY A 73 -9.20 15.79 13.11
C GLY A 73 -9.82 14.67 13.91
N GLY A 74 -11.13 14.70 14.06
CA GLY A 74 -11.94 13.54 14.44
C GLY A 74 -12.82 13.09 13.27
N GLY A 75 -13.05 11.78 13.16
CA GLY A 75 -13.97 11.21 12.17
C GLY A 75 -13.50 11.34 10.72
N ASP A 76 -14.47 11.54 9.82
CA ASP A 76 -14.27 11.46 8.36
C ASP A 76 -13.49 12.65 7.75
N ASN A 77 -13.20 13.69 8.55
CA ASN A 77 -12.47 14.88 8.09
C ASN A 77 -10.96 14.78 8.32
N GLY A 78 -10.49 13.66 8.92
CA GLY A 78 -9.08 13.41 9.12
C GLY A 78 -8.31 13.35 7.81
N LEU A 79 -7.05 13.79 7.85
CA LEU A 79 -6.13 13.73 6.73
C LEU A 79 -5.23 12.49 6.84
N SER A 80 -4.94 11.89 5.69
CA SER A 80 -3.88 10.90 5.58
C SER A 80 -2.70 11.47 4.80
N CYS A 81 -1.51 11.09 5.26
CA CYS A 81 -0.25 11.28 4.57
C CYS A 81 0.14 9.96 3.89
N VAL A 82 1.20 9.99 3.09
CA VAL A 82 1.73 8.82 2.40
C VAL A 82 3.13 8.50 2.88
N ASP A 83 3.41 7.23 3.17
CA ASP A 83 4.78 6.78 3.42
C ASP A 83 5.58 6.63 2.11
N ASN A 84 6.81 6.14 2.15
CA ASN A 84 7.64 5.97 0.96
C ASN A 84 7.16 4.83 0.03
N CYS A 85 6.26 3.96 0.49
CA CYS A 85 5.71 2.84 -0.27
C CYS A 85 4.27 3.07 -0.74
N GLY A 86 3.75 4.29 -0.58
CA GLY A 86 2.42 4.64 -1.09
C GLY A 86 1.28 4.36 -0.11
N HIS A 87 1.56 3.91 1.10
CA HIS A 87 0.52 3.56 2.07
C HIS A 87 -0.04 4.79 2.77
N LEU A 88 -1.36 4.81 2.90
CA LEU A 88 -2.09 5.89 3.58
C LEU A 88 -2.02 5.75 5.10
N ILE A 89 -1.38 6.72 5.75
CA ILE A 89 -1.22 6.74 7.20
C ILE A 89 -1.84 8.03 7.77
N PRO A 90 -2.69 7.96 8.81
CA PRO A 90 -3.25 9.15 9.45
C PRO A 90 -2.17 10.13 9.88
N CYS A 91 -2.36 11.40 9.58
CA CYS A 91 -1.45 12.45 10.00
C CYS A 91 -2.18 13.64 10.62
N PRO A 92 -1.47 14.50 11.38
CA PRO A 92 -2.12 15.64 12.03
C PRO A 92 -2.81 16.55 11.03
N GLY A 93 -4.01 16.95 11.40
CA GLY A 93 -4.82 17.90 10.66
C GLY A 93 -6.18 17.35 10.22
N SER A 94 -7.12 18.26 10.00
CA SER A 94 -8.38 17.96 9.32
C SER A 94 -8.86 19.11 8.45
N VAL A 95 -9.76 18.75 7.55
CA VAL A 95 -10.43 19.68 6.64
C VAL A 95 -11.63 20.30 7.34
N ASP A 96 -11.75 21.62 7.25
CA ASP A 96 -13.00 22.34 7.44
C ASP A 96 -13.65 22.53 6.05
N PRO A 97 -14.77 21.86 5.75
CA PRO A 97 -15.41 21.93 4.44
C PRO A 97 -15.86 23.34 4.02
N ALA A 98 -15.97 24.28 4.97
CA ALA A 98 -16.33 25.68 4.71
C ALA A 98 -15.11 26.54 4.38
N THR A 99 -13.98 26.32 5.05
CA THR A 99 -12.87 27.29 5.06
C THR A 99 -11.54 26.75 4.53
N THR A 100 -11.37 25.43 4.46
CA THR A 100 -10.14 24.84 3.94
C THR A 100 -9.99 25.13 2.46
N ARG A 101 -8.80 25.63 2.11
CA ARG A 101 -8.42 25.93 0.74
C ARG A 101 -7.59 24.78 0.18
N HIS A 102 -8.00 24.26 -0.96
CA HIS A 102 -7.32 23.16 -1.63
C HIS A 102 -7.41 23.23 -3.15
N ALA A 103 -6.54 22.47 -3.81
CA ALA A 103 -6.60 22.16 -5.23
C ALA A 103 -6.65 20.63 -5.41
N SER A 104 -7.49 20.17 -6.33
CA SER A 104 -7.63 18.74 -6.67
C SER A 104 -7.44 18.56 -8.16
N ARG A 105 -6.71 17.51 -8.53
CA ARG A 105 -6.47 17.11 -9.91
C ARG A 105 -6.57 15.59 -10.03
N GLU A 106 -6.98 15.09 -11.18
CA GLU A 106 -7.21 13.66 -11.40
C GLU A 106 -5.88 12.88 -11.41
N GLU A 107 -4.84 13.48 -11.98
CA GLU A 107 -3.49 12.91 -12.12
C GLU A 107 -2.70 12.82 -10.79
N MET A 108 -3.25 13.31 -9.67
CA MET A 108 -2.53 13.28 -8.39
C MET A 108 -2.30 11.87 -7.86
N ALA A 109 -3.17 10.92 -8.21
CA ALA A 109 -2.94 9.51 -7.88
C ALA A 109 -1.68 8.98 -8.58
N ASP A 110 -1.50 9.34 -9.85
CA ASP A 110 -0.34 8.95 -10.66
C ASP A 110 0.95 9.53 -10.10
N TRP A 111 0.90 10.72 -9.48
CA TRP A 111 2.06 11.29 -8.81
C TRP A 111 2.57 10.42 -7.66
N VAL A 112 1.67 9.82 -6.90
CA VAL A 112 2.04 8.91 -5.81
C VAL A 112 2.67 7.66 -6.41
N LEU A 113 1.98 7.03 -7.36
CA LEU A 113 2.38 5.74 -7.91
C LEU A 113 3.69 5.81 -8.67
N GLY A 114 3.87 6.78 -9.57
CA GLY A 114 5.13 6.98 -10.28
C GLY A 114 6.29 7.40 -9.37
N SER A 115 6.00 7.79 -8.12
CA SER A 115 7.04 8.08 -7.13
C SER A 115 7.31 6.90 -6.19
N VAL A 116 6.39 5.94 -6.01
CA VAL A 116 6.60 4.75 -5.17
C VAL A 116 7.81 3.97 -5.65
N GLU A 117 7.96 3.75 -6.95
CA GLU A 117 9.14 3.06 -7.53
C GLU A 117 10.45 3.73 -7.10
N LYS A 118 10.46 5.06 -7.06
CA LYS A 118 11.62 5.86 -6.70
C LYS A 118 11.95 5.80 -5.21
N PHE A 119 10.97 5.67 -4.31
CA PHE A 119 11.18 5.82 -2.86
C PHE A 119 11.00 4.52 -2.05
N CYS A 120 10.25 3.54 -2.55
CA CYS A 120 9.92 2.34 -1.78
C CYS A 120 11.05 1.32 -1.85
N SER A 121 11.61 0.95 -0.70
CA SER A 121 12.56 -0.17 -0.63
C SER A 121 11.90 -1.46 -1.11
N SER A 122 12.56 -2.22 -1.99
CA SER A 122 12.12 -3.56 -2.38
C SER A 122 11.99 -4.52 -1.18
N PHE A 123 12.86 -4.38 -0.18
CA PHE A 123 12.81 -5.14 1.07
C PHE A 123 11.58 -4.79 1.90
N GLN A 124 11.27 -3.49 2.02
CA GLN A 124 10.06 -3.06 2.72
C GLN A 124 8.79 -3.46 1.95
N ALA A 125 8.81 -3.37 0.62
CA ALA A 125 7.71 -3.81 -0.23
C ALA A 125 7.42 -5.30 -0.04
N ALA A 126 8.44 -6.15 0.07
CA ALA A 126 8.26 -7.57 0.34
C ALA A 126 7.65 -7.83 1.74
N ALA A 127 8.09 -7.09 2.75
CA ALA A 127 7.52 -7.15 4.09
C ALA A 127 6.04 -6.72 4.10
N ASP A 128 5.71 -5.61 3.43
CA ASP A 128 4.35 -5.11 3.30
C ASP A 128 3.46 -6.08 2.52
N LEU A 129 3.97 -6.67 1.44
CA LEU A 129 3.27 -7.68 0.65
C LEU A 129 2.95 -8.92 1.49
N TYR A 130 3.93 -9.42 2.25
CA TYR A 130 3.70 -10.51 3.19
C TYR A 130 2.56 -10.18 4.17
N CYS A 131 2.61 -9.00 4.79
CA CYS A 131 1.55 -8.57 5.70
C CYS A 131 0.18 -8.47 5.02
N TYR A 132 0.12 -7.90 3.82
CA TYR A 132 -1.10 -7.81 3.04
C TYR A 132 -1.68 -9.19 2.72
N GLN A 133 -0.85 -10.15 2.34
CA GLN A 133 -1.27 -11.52 2.05
C GLN A 133 -1.78 -12.25 3.30
N GLN A 134 -1.16 -12.04 4.47
CA GLN A 134 -1.62 -12.64 5.72
C GLN A 134 -2.88 -11.97 6.27
N TYR A 135 -2.94 -10.65 6.19
CA TYR A 135 -4.03 -9.82 6.67
C TYR A 135 -4.26 -8.66 5.69
N GLU A 136 -5.30 -8.80 4.87
CA GLU A 136 -5.65 -7.84 3.80
C GLU A 136 -5.61 -6.39 4.31
N GLY A 137 -4.87 -5.54 3.60
CA GLY A 137 -4.76 -4.11 3.90
C GLY A 137 -3.85 -3.75 5.09
N THR A 138 -3.06 -4.68 5.61
CA THR A 138 -2.03 -4.38 6.63
C THR A 138 -0.65 -4.15 6.01
N ILE A 139 0.22 -3.47 6.76
CA ILE A 139 1.61 -3.14 6.36
C ILE A 139 2.60 -3.51 7.46
N ALA A 140 3.86 -3.79 7.10
CA ALA A 140 4.87 -4.25 8.04
C ALA A 140 5.60 -3.09 8.70
N ARG A 141 5.68 -3.08 10.04
CA ARG A 141 6.54 -2.17 10.80
C ARG A 141 7.14 -2.88 12.01
N PHE A 142 8.33 -2.48 12.42
CA PHE A 142 8.87 -2.78 13.73
C PHE A 142 8.55 -1.62 14.68
N SER A 143 7.55 -1.80 15.54
CA SER A 143 7.05 -0.75 16.44
C SER A 143 6.30 -1.34 17.64
N LYS A 144 5.81 -0.49 18.53
CA LYS A 144 5.07 -0.85 19.76
C LYS A 144 3.70 -1.46 19.47
N GLY A 145 3.34 -2.49 20.25
CA GLY A 145 2.01 -3.12 20.24
C GLY A 145 1.01 -2.44 21.18
N TYR A 146 0.20 -3.23 21.88
CA TYR A 146 -0.81 -2.76 22.83
C TYR A 146 -0.23 -2.57 24.23
N GLY A 147 -0.38 -1.38 24.80
CA GLY A 147 0.10 -1.06 26.14
C GLY A 147 1.60 -1.32 26.30
N SER A 148 1.95 -2.26 27.19
CA SER A 148 3.35 -2.57 27.50
C SER A 148 4.03 -3.54 26.53
N ASP A 149 3.40 -3.88 25.41
CA ASP A 149 4.01 -4.76 24.42
C ASP A 149 5.35 -4.20 23.93
N PRO A 150 6.40 -5.02 23.85
CA PRO A 150 7.69 -4.58 23.33
C PRO A 150 7.57 -4.19 21.85
N GLU A 151 8.62 -3.60 21.29
CA GLU A 151 8.67 -3.42 19.84
C GLU A 151 8.94 -4.77 19.19
N ALA A 152 8.23 -5.07 18.10
CA ALA A 152 8.56 -6.19 17.23
C ALA A 152 8.01 -5.95 15.83
N TRP A 153 8.41 -6.79 14.87
CA TRP A 153 7.83 -6.82 13.53
C TRP A 153 6.37 -7.27 13.59
N ARG A 154 5.47 -6.40 13.15
CA ARG A 154 4.03 -6.63 13.11
C ARG A 154 3.43 -6.15 11.79
N CYS A 155 2.31 -6.77 11.44
CA CYS A 155 1.41 -6.30 10.40
C CYS A 155 0.37 -5.36 11.02
N TYR A 156 0.46 -4.07 10.75
CA TYR A 156 -0.42 -3.04 11.28
C TYR A 156 -1.51 -2.68 10.28
N VAL A 157 -2.72 -2.43 10.77
CA VAL A 157 -3.73 -1.74 9.97
C VAL A 157 -3.28 -0.28 9.82
N PRO A 158 -3.13 0.31 8.62
CA PRO A 158 -2.55 1.65 8.44
C PRO A 158 -3.27 2.76 9.22
N LYS A 159 -4.60 2.68 9.35
CA LYS A 159 -5.39 3.63 10.16
C LYS A 159 -5.06 3.62 11.66
N SER A 160 -4.40 2.57 12.13
CA SER A 160 -3.91 2.48 13.50
C SER A 160 -2.58 3.19 13.68
N LEU A 161 -1.82 3.46 12.62
CA LEU A 161 -0.51 4.09 12.71
C LEU A 161 -0.64 5.62 12.84
N SER A 162 0.45 6.27 13.27
CA SER A 162 0.55 7.73 13.23
C SER A 162 1.74 8.13 12.37
N PHE A 163 1.50 8.96 11.35
CA PHE A 163 2.56 9.45 10.47
C PHE A 163 3.59 10.32 11.20
N ALA A 164 3.17 10.99 12.28
CA ALA A 164 4.04 11.84 13.10
C ALA A 164 4.97 11.03 14.02
N LEU A 165 4.65 9.75 14.26
CA LEU A 165 5.50 8.84 15.01
C LEU A 165 6.39 8.06 14.05
N LEU A 166 7.63 7.87 14.46
CA LEU A 166 8.57 7.01 13.75
C LEU A 166 8.42 5.58 14.24
N GLY A 167 8.36 4.65 13.30
CA GLY A 167 8.61 3.22 13.53
C GLY A 167 9.90 2.81 12.81
N GLN A 168 10.30 1.56 12.98
CA GLN A 168 11.34 0.95 12.17
C GLN A 168 10.73 0.21 10.96
N CYS A 169 11.44 0.23 9.86
CA CYS A 169 11.17 -0.43 8.59
C CYS A 169 12.50 -0.81 7.92
N VAL A 170 12.46 -1.30 6.69
CA VAL A 170 13.65 -1.77 5.97
C VAL A 170 14.06 -0.78 4.88
N ASP A 171 15.35 -0.42 4.86
CA ASP A 171 15.92 0.39 3.78
C ASP A 171 16.14 -0.43 2.50
N ASN A 172 16.60 0.20 1.43
CA ASN A 172 16.84 -0.45 0.14
C ASN A 172 18.12 -1.29 0.06
N CYS A 173 18.74 -1.59 1.20
CA CYS A 173 19.82 -2.56 1.36
C CYS A 173 19.46 -3.69 2.34
N GLY A 174 18.22 -3.77 2.81
CA GLY A 174 17.78 -4.79 3.77
C GLY A 174 18.08 -4.45 5.24
N GLY A 175 18.59 -3.24 5.52
CA GLY A 175 18.91 -2.76 6.87
C GLY A 175 17.73 -2.11 7.57
N ASN A 176 17.75 -2.09 8.90
CA ASN A 176 16.73 -1.37 9.68
C ASN A 176 16.93 0.15 9.53
N THR A 177 15.85 0.86 9.20
CA THR A 177 15.80 2.33 9.12
C THR A 177 14.54 2.86 9.79
N SER A 178 14.49 4.16 10.04
CA SER A 178 13.29 4.82 10.58
C SER A 178 12.37 5.30 9.45
N CYS A 179 11.06 5.12 9.63
CA CYS A 179 10.06 5.70 8.74
C CYS A 179 8.82 6.15 9.50
N SER A 180 8.02 6.99 8.83
CA SER A 180 6.71 7.39 9.32
C SER A 180 5.78 6.19 9.48
N GLY A 181 4.88 6.29 10.45
CA GLY A 181 3.92 5.23 10.75
C GLY A 181 4.31 4.38 11.94
N GLY A 182 4.69 5.01 13.04
CA GLY A 182 4.94 4.34 14.32
C GLY A 182 3.68 4.21 15.19
N ARG A 183 3.84 3.49 16.30
CA ARG A 183 2.87 3.41 17.40
C ARG A 183 3.49 3.88 18.71
N PRO A 184 2.70 4.56 19.56
CA PRO A 184 3.18 5.00 20.87
C PRO A 184 3.15 3.90 21.94
N GLY A 185 2.44 2.78 21.70
CA GLY A 185 2.22 1.74 22.72
C GLY A 185 1.20 2.15 23.78
N THR A 186 0.13 2.84 23.39
CA THR A 186 -0.94 3.20 24.32
C THR A 186 -1.92 2.04 24.50
N THR A 187 -2.97 2.23 25.30
CA THR A 187 -4.01 1.21 25.52
C THR A 187 -5.31 1.52 24.78
N THR A 188 -5.24 2.27 23.67
CA THR A 188 -6.42 2.62 22.86
C THR A 188 -6.85 1.46 21.96
N GLU A 189 -8.09 1.47 21.45
CA GLU A 189 -8.53 0.43 20.50
C GLU A 189 -7.68 0.37 19.23
N ASN A 190 -7.15 1.51 18.79
CA ASN A 190 -6.21 1.54 17.66
C ASN A 190 -4.91 0.77 17.97
N ASP A 191 -4.46 0.71 19.23
CA ASP A 191 -3.24 -0.03 19.59
C ASP A 191 -3.42 -1.54 19.42
N LYS A 192 -4.65 -2.06 19.39
CA LYS A 192 -4.92 -3.50 19.19
C LYS A 192 -4.92 -3.92 17.72
N LEU A 193 -4.91 -2.97 16.78
CA LEU A 193 -5.08 -3.24 15.35
C LEU A 193 -3.76 -3.64 14.68
N HIS A 194 -3.16 -4.72 15.17
CA HIS A 194 -1.91 -5.27 14.64
C HIS A 194 -1.80 -6.77 14.88
N TYR A 195 -0.92 -7.42 14.12
CA TYR A 195 -0.62 -8.85 14.24
C TYR A 195 0.87 -9.08 14.30
N THR A 196 1.35 -9.73 15.37
CA THR A 196 2.77 -10.00 15.56
C THR A 196 3.19 -11.22 14.72
N LEU A 197 3.98 -11.00 13.66
CA LEU A 197 4.43 -12.04 12.72
C LEU A 197 5.92 -11.88 12.41
N SER A 198 6.76 -11.81 13.44
CA SER A 198 8.15 -11.39 13.24
C SER A 198 8.98 -12.34 12.37
N GLU A 199 8.81 -13.65 12.50
CA GLU A 199 9.54 -14.64 11.70
C GLU A 199 9.19 -14.53 10.21
N GLY A 200 7.89 -14.58 9.87
CA GLY A 200 7.46 -14.51 8.47
C GLY A 200 7.76 -13.17 7.79
N ILE A 201 7.69 -12.05 8.52
CA ILE A 201 8.13 -10.75 8.00
C ILE A 201 9.63 -10.75 7.72
N LEU A 202 10.45 -11.27 8.64
CA LEU A 202 11.90 -11.35 8.46
C LEU A 202 12.30 -12.27 7.30
N ASP A 203 11.58 -13.37 7.11
CA ASP A 203 11.82 -14.29 5.99
C ASP A 203 11.43 -13.67 4.65
N ALA A 204 10.32 -12.93 4.60
CA ALA A 204 9.96 -12.14 3.42
C ALA A 204 11.04 -11.10 3.07
N ILE A 205 11.59 -10.40 4.07
CA ILE A 205 12.70 -9.44 3.87
C ILE A 205 13.94 -10.16 3.31
N LYS A 206 14.33 -11.30 3.88
CA LYS A 206 15.52 -12.05 3.44
C LYS A 206 15.39 -12.66 2.04
N SER A 207 14.17 -12.89 1.58
CA SER A 207 13.92 -13.43 0.23
C SER A 207 14.24 -12.44 -0.90
N VAL A 208 14.37 -11.15 -0.58
CA VAL A 208 14.71 -10.11 -1.56
C VAL A 208 16.20 -10.17 -1.87
N GLN A 209 16.52 -10.34 -3.16
CA GLN A 209 17.91 -10.34 -3.61
C GLN A 209 18.56 -8.96 -3.40
N SER A 210 19.81 -8.96 -2.95
CA SER A 210 20.61 -7.75 -2.84
C SER A 210 20.69 -7.03 -4.20
N PRO A 211 20.47 -5.70 -4.26
CA PRO A 211 20.66 -4.92 -5.48
C PRO A 211 22.15 -4.71 -5.84
N CYS A 212 23.05 -5.03 -4.92
CA CYS A 212 24.50 -4.98 -5.13
C CYS A 212 25.07 -6.39 -5.31
N LYS A 213 26.17 -6.48 -6.05
CA LYS A 213 26.92 -7.73 -6.25
C LYS A 213 27.54 -8.22 -4.95
N GLU A 214 27.89 -9.51 -4.89
CA GLU A 214 28.48 -10.14 -3.69
C GLU A 214 29.80 -9.47 -3.24
N GLU A 215 30.58 -8.91 -4.17
CA GLU A 215 31.83 -8.18 -3.86
C GLU A 215 31.63 -6.69 -3.49
N GLU A 216 30.38 -6.20 -3.52
CA GLU A 216 30.01 -4.82 -3.24
C GLU A 216 29.28 -4.70 -1.90
N VAL A 217 29.51 -3.59 -1.21
CA VAL A 217 28.80 -3.19 0.00
C VAL A 217 27.65 -2.28 -0.42
N CYS A 218 26.43 -2.67 -0.04
CA CYS A 218 25.24 -1.85 -0.24
C CYS A 218 25.19 -0.72 0.80
N MET A 219 25.10 0.52 0.33
CA MET A 219 24.91 1.71 1.15
C MET A 219 23.51 2.30 0.88
N PRO A 220 22.62 2.32 1.87
CA PRO A 220 21.23 2.69 1.65
C PRO A 220 21.08 4.15 1.27
N LYS A 221 20.03 4.43 0.49
CA LYS A 221 19.59 5.78 0.14
C LYS A 221 18.09 5.92 0.38
N PHE A 222 17.62 7.16 0.47
CA PHE A 222 16.19 7.46 0.52
C PHE A 222 15.46 7.21 -0.81
N GLU A 223 16.20 7.13 -1.90
CA GLU A 223 15.68 6.86 -3.24
C GLU A 223 16.40 5.63 -3.81
N ASN A 224 15.69 4.85 -4.62
CA ASN A 224 16.26 3.74 -5.36
C ASN A 224 17.03 4.23 -6.60
N PRO A 225 18.07 3.49 -7.03
CA PRO A 225 18.71 2.37 -6.31
C PRO A 225 19.65 2.86 -5.18
N PRO A 226 20.02 1.97 -4.24
CA PRO A 226 21.09 2.27 -3.27
C PRO A 226 22.45 2.53 -3.95
N LEU A 227 23.47 2.87 -3.17
CA LEU A 227 24.84 2.94 -3.67
C LEU A 227 25.55 1.61 -3.43
N CYS A 228 26.13 1.02 -4.47
CA CYS A 228 26.98 -0.17 -4.35
C CYS A 228 28.46 0.24 -4.43
N VAL A 229 29.24 -0.08 -3.39
CA VAL A 229 30.67 0.31 -3.29
C VAL A 229 31.53 -0.93 -3.14
N LYS A 230 32.62 -1.05 -3.91
CA LYS A 230 33.54 -2.19 -3.81
C LYS A 230 34.12 -2.31 -2.39
N SER A 231 34.12 -3.52 -1.84
CA SER A 231 34.71 -3.79 -0.54
C SER A 231 36.22 -3.51 -0.55
N VAL A 232 36.71 -2.71 0.41
CA VAL A 232 38.12 -2.31 0.53
C VAL A 232 39.06 -3.52 0.67
N ASN A 233 38.56 -4.65 1.18
CA ASN A 233 39.35 -5.87 1.34
C ASN A 233 39.80 -6.47 0.01
N THR A 234 39.01 -6.31 -1.06
CA THR A 234 39.39 -6.80 -2.40
C THR A 234 40.53 -5.99 -3.05
N LEU A 235 40.75 -4.75 -2.60
CA LEU A 235 41.82 -3.89 -3.13
C LEU A 235 43.21 -4.25 -2.57
N ASN A 236 43.26 -4.82 -1.37
CA ASN A 236 44.52 -5.19 -0.73
C ASN A 236 45.07 -6.53 -1.22
N GLU A 237 44.20 -7.48 -1.59
CA GLU A 237 44.65 -8.80 -2.06
C GLU A 237 45.29 -8.75 -3.46
N ARG A 238 44.86 -7.85 -4.35
CA ARG A 238 45.48 -7.71 -5.69
C ARG A 238 46.86 -7.03 -5.68
N LYS A 239 47.26 -6.38 -4.57
CA LYS A 239 48.60 -5.78 -4.44
C LYS A 239 49.65 -6.72 -3.83
N ALA A 240 49.24 -7.92 -3.39
CA ALA A 240 50.11 -8.88 -2.71
C ALA A 240 50.62 -10.04 -3.59
N SER A 241 50.40 -10.04 -4.91
CA SER A 241 51.11 -10.94 -5.84
C SER A 241 52.26 -10.21 -6.54
N PRO A 242 53.48 -10.15 -5.95
CA PRO A 242 54.67 -9.96 -6.74
C PRO A 242 54.86 -11.21 -7.60
N SER A 243 54.88 -11.02 -8.91
CA SER A 243 55.34 -12.01 -9.88
C SER A 243 56.78 -12.42 -9.55
N ALA A 244 56.94 -13.45 -8.75
CA ALA A 244 58.20 -14.13 -8.54
C ALA A 244 58.35 -15.21 -9.62
N GLY A 245 59.28 -14.97 -10.54
CA GLY A 245 60.14 -16.01 -11.09
C GLY A 245 59.53 -16.95 -12.13
N ASP A 246 59.64 -16.53 -13.38
CA ASP A 246 59.97 -17.46 -14.46
C ASP A 246 61.32 -18.12 -14.13
N GLY A 247 61.30 -19.43 -13.86
CA GLY A 247 62.43 -20.17 -13.31
C GLY A 247 62.17 -21.66 -13.15
N ARG A 248 61.88 -22.35 -14.27
CA ARG A 248 62.44 -23.65 -14.67
C ARG A 248 62.76 -24.68 -13.55
N GLN A 249 62.07 -25.81 -13.52
CA GLN A 249 62.61 -27.15 -13.83
C GLN A 249 61.67 -28.27 -13.35
N ASP A 250 61.61 -29.29 -14.19
CA ASP A 250 61.04 -30.61 -14.01
C ASP A 250 61.42 -31.25 -12.66
N LEU A 251 60.54 -32.06 -12.08
CA LEU A 251 60.88 -33.40 -11.60
C LEU A 251 59.64 -34.18 -11.15
N GLU A 252 59.72 -35.47 -11.44
CA GLU A 252 58.70 -36.50 -11.38
C GLU A 252 58.25 -36.87 -9.95
N GLY A 253 56.97 -37.21 -9.85
CA GLY A 253 56.48 -38.46 -9.25
C GLY A 253 56.77 -38.76 -7.79
N VAL A 254 55.76 -38.58 -6.93
CA VAL A 254 55.53 -39.43 -5.73
C VAL A 254 54.02 -39.49 -5.43
N LYS A 255 53.44 -40.70 -5.48
CA LYS A 255 52.17 -41.06 -4.83
C LYS A 255 52.37 -41.11 -3.30
N PRO A 256 51.33 -40.81 -2.50
CA PRO A 256 50.85 -41.90 -1.64
C PRO A 256 49.34 -41.91 -1.37
N ASP A 257 48.78 -43.11 -1.48
CA ASP A 257 47.88 -43.85 -0.57
C ASP A 257 46.92 -43.12 0.38
N THR A 258 45.64 -43.45 0.18
CA THR A 258 44.61 -43.86 1.15
C THR A 258 44.93 -43.75 2.64
N VAL A 259 44.18 -42.92 3.37
CA VAL A 259 43.65 -43.21 4.73
C VAL A 259 42.32 -42.46 4.95
N ASP A 260 41.27 -43.23 5.21
CA ASP A 260 40.06 -42.89 5.99
C ASP A 260 40.20 -43.78 7.28
N PRO A 261 39.78 -43.43 8.52
CA PRO A 261 38.45 -42.91 8.87
C PRO A 261 38.31 -41.99 10.12
N SER A 262 37.11 -41.41 10.24
CA SER A 262 36.34 -41.05 11.45
C SER A 262 37.04 -40.43 12.68
N THR A 263 36.60 -39.23 13.08
CA THR A 263 36.38 -38.69 14.46
C THR A 263 35.74 -37.32 14.23
N GLY A 264 34.66 -36.83 14.83
CA GLY A 264 34.03 -37.04 16.13
C GLY A 264 33.68 -35.64 16.67
N MET A 265 32.37 -35.42 16.89
CA MET A 265 31.68 -34.39 17.70
C MET A 265 32.45 -33.18 18.27
N GLY A 266 31.85 -31.99 18.14
CA GLY A 266 32.14 -30.84 19.00
C GLY A 266 31.38 -29.57 18.59
N SER A 267 30.10 -29.47 18.97
CA SER A 267 29.37 -28.19 18.94
C SER A 267 29.92 -27.26 20.02
N GLU A 268 30.58 -26.19 19.60
CA GLU A 268 31.05 -25.13 20.49
C GLU A 268 29.99 -24.02 20.56
N ILE A 269 29.45 -23.87 21.75
CA ILE A 269 28.48 -22.85 22.15
C ILE A 269 29.26 -21.54 22.34
N MET A 270 28.95 -20.51 21.55
CA MET A 270 29.44 -19.16 21.83
C MET A 270 28.60 -18.51 22.94
N PRO A 271 29.20 -17.97 24.01
CA PRO A 271 28.46 -17.26 25.05
C PRO A 271 28.10 -15.84 24.58
N GLN A 272 26.83 -15.46 24.81
CA GLN A 272 26.37 -14.07 24.73
C GLN A 272 26.99 -13.27 25.88
N GLU A 273 27.76 -12.24 25.55
CA GLU A 273 28.18 -11.22 26.50
C GLU A 273 26.98 -10.32 26.86
N SER A 274 26.53 -10.42 28.11
CA SER A 274 25.62 -9.48 28.75
C SER A 274 26.40 -8.22 29.16
N GLY A 275 26.27 -7.15 28.39
CA GLY A 275 26.75 -5.83 28.76
C GLY A 275 25.76 -5.12 29.69
N ASP A 276 26.08 -5.09 30.98
CA ASP A 276 25.45 -4.22 31.99
C ASP A 276 25.68 -2.74 31.62
N TYR A 277 24.59 -2.02 31.29
CA TYR A 277 24.65 -0.57 31.13
C TYR A 277 24.50 0.12 32.48
N ALA A 278 25.59 0.78 32.86
CA ALA A 278 25.69 1.66 34.00
C ALA A 278 24.73 2.86 33.88
N LYS A 279 24.09 3.14 35.02
CA LYS A 279 23.21 4.26 35.33
C LYS A 279 24.00 5.57 35.38
N PRO A 280 23.62 6.65 34.68
CA PRO A 280 24.20 7.96 34.95
C PRO A 280 23.49 8.62 36.13
N GLU A 281 24.32 9.20 36.99
CA GLU A 281 23.97 9.95 38.18
C GLU A 281 23.32 11.30 37.84
N LYS A 282 22.57 11.80 38.83
CA LYS A 282 21.95 13.13 38.85
C LYS A 282 23.04 14.19 38.89
N GLU A 283 22.91 15.22 38.06
CA GLU A 283 23.62 16.48 38.28
C GLU A 283 22.62 17.63 38.48
N ASP A 284 22.99 18.44 39.45
CA ASP A 284 22.21 19.45 40.14
C ASP A 284 22.01 20.74 39.35
N ALA A 285 20.94 21.44 39.73
CA ALA A 285 20.57 22.74 39.25
C ALA A 285 21.63 23.81 39.58
N VAL A 286 22.01 24.61 38.57
CA VAL A 286 22.63 25.91 38.77
C VAL A 286 21.73 26.97 38.15
N ALA A 287 21.20 27.84 39.00
CA ALA A 287 20.49 29.04 38.64
C ALA A 287 21.50 30.14 38.29
N GLU A 288 21.36 30.76 37.12
CA GLU A 288 22.08 31.99 36.80
C GLU A 288 21.11 33.07 36.30
N LYS A 289 21.39 34.29 36.78
CA LYS A 289 20.53 35.46 36.86
C LYS A 289 20.93 36.44 35.74
N VAL A 290 19.92 36.94 35.03
CA VAL A 290 19.76 38.30 34.47
C VAL A 290 21.04 39.09 34.15
N GLU A 291 21.23 39.46 32.88
CA GLU A 291 21.47 40.86 32.48
C GLU A 291 20.76 41.19 31.16
N GLN A 292 20.20 42.39 31.14
CA GLN A 292 19.35 42.99 30.13
C GLN A 292 20.17 44.14 29.53
N GLU A 293 20.59 44.03 28.27
CA GLU A 293 21.24 45.14 27.57
C GLU A 293 20.39 45.66 26.42
N ASP A 294 20.22 46.97 26.50
CA ASP A 294 19.46 47.91 25.70
C ASP A 294 20.48 48.69 24.83
N ARG A 295 20.20 48.85 23.53
CA ARG A 295 20.82 49.75 22.51
C ARG A 295 20.69 49.10 21.12
N GLY A 296 20.32 49.80 20.05
CA GLY A 296 20.08 51.21 19.85
C GLY A 296 19.66 51.45 18.39
N GLU A 297 18.93 52.53 18.20
CA GLU A 297 18.48 53.06 16.92
C GLU A 297 19.64 53.44 15.99
N SER A 298 19.44 53.29 14.67
CA SER A 298 20.07 54.15 13.68
C SER A 298 19.17 54.33 12.46
N LYS A 299 18.64 55.56 12.34
CA LYS A 299 18.10 56.20 11.14
C LYS A 299 19.22 56.54 10.15
N LEU A 300 18.86 56.62 8.87
CA LEU A 300 19.31 57.54 7.79
C LEU A 300 18.56 57.05 6.52
N ASP A 301 17.54 57.76 6.04
CA ASP A 301 17.57 58.88 5.07
C ASP A 301 18.20 58.48 3.71
N GLU A 302 17.81 58.92 2.52
CA GLU A 302 16.67 59.60 1.90
C GLU A 302 17.14 59.77 0.42
N ALA A 303 16.26 59.65 -0.59
CA ALA A 303 16.33 60.27 -1.95
C ALA A 303 15.43 59.48 -2.93
N VAL A 304 14.18 59.89 -3.18
CA VAL A 304 13.73 60.95 -4.12
C VAL A 304 13.98 60.61 -5.61
N SER A 305 12.89 60.33 -6.35
CA SER A 305 12.55 61.05 -7.59
C SER A 305 11.16 60.67 -8.15
N SER A 306 10.16 61.45 -7.73
CA SER A 306 9.23 62.27 -8.54
C SER A 306 8.64 61.81 -9.90
N ARG A 307 7.33 62.14 -10.00
CA ARG A 307 6.45 62.45 -11.17
C ARG A 307 5.50 61.31 -11.61
N LYS A 308 4.20 61.52 -11.89
CA LYS A 308 3.34 62.71 -11.96
C LYS A 308 1.86 62.28 -12.10
N ASP A 309 0.98 63.08 -11.50
CA ASP A 309 -0.36 63.56 -11.92
C ASP A 309 -1.37 62.61 -12.61
N GLY A 310 -2.55 62.50 -12.00
CA GLY A 310 -3.80 62.06 -12.63
C GLY A 310 -5.01 62.30 -11.72
N ALA A 311 -5.69 63.43 -11.91
CA ALA A 311 -6.87 63.89 -11.18
C ALA A 311 -8.18 63.29 -11.74
N GLY A 312 -9.23 63.27 -10.91
CA GLY A 312 -10.65 63.08 -11.30
C GLY A 312 -11.47 62.43 -10.18
N SER A 313 -12.12 63.25 -9.32
CA SER A 313 -13.57 63.49 -9.25
C SER A 313 -14.35 62.34 -8.59
N ASP A 314 -14.72 62.47 -7.31
CA ASP A 314 -15.99 63.06 -6.83
C ASP A 314 -17.22 62.33 -7.38
N ASP A 315 -17.84 61.51 -6.55
CA ASP A 315 -19.29 61.59 -6.31
C ASP A 315 -19.68 60.86 -5.03
N SER A 316 -20.30 61.64 -4.16
CA SER A 316 -20.93 61.35 -2.88
C SER A 316 -22.28 60.65 -3.06
N VAL A 317 -22.56 59.62 -2.26
CA VAL A 317 -23.93 59.28 -1.82
C VAL A 317 -23.88 58.77 -0.39
N ASP A 318 -24.53 59.52 0.49
CA ASP A 318 -24.99 59.17 1.84
C ASP A 318 -25.98 57.99 1.78
N ASP A 319 -25.98 57.08 2.78
CA ASP A 319 -27.22 56.70 3.46
C ASP A 319 -26.93 55.89 4.74
N ASP A 320 -27.80 56.13 5.72
CA ASP A 320 -27.70 55.87 7.14
C ASP A 320 -28.07 54.45 7.59
N GLY A 321 -27.73 54.16 8.86
CA GLY A 321 -28.47 53.23 9.74
C GLY A 321 -27.81 51.86 9.91
N ASP A 322 -27.75 51.24 11.09
CA ASP A 322 -28.28 51.59 12.40
C ASP A 322 -27.53 50.76 13.46
N ASP A 323 -27.53 51.28 14.67
CA ASP A 323 -27.12 50.67 15.93
C ASP A 323 -27.68 49.25 16.17
N GLU A 324 -26.85 48.35 16.71
CA GLU A 324 -27.29 47.54 17.86
C GLU A 324 -26.08 47.09 18.69
N GLU A 325 -25.79 47.85 19.76
CA GLU A 325 -25.03 47.36 20.92
C GLU A 325 -25.77 46.15 21.53
N ARG A 326 -25.07 45.02 21.67
CA ARG A 326 -25.41 44.04 22.71
C ARG A 326 -24.17 43.69 23.51
N ARG A 327 -24.02 44.44 24.60
CA ARG A 327 -23.37 43.99 25.84
C ARG A 327 -24.18 42.84 26.43
N LEU A 328 -23.53 41.72 26.73
CA LEU A 328 -23.89 40.87 27.86
C LEU A 328 -22.60 40.50 28.58
N ASP A 329 -22.40 41.18 29.69
CA ASP A 329 -21.60 40.74 30.82
C ASP A 329 -22.24 39.46 31.37
N ASP A 330 -21.42 38.46 31.71
CA ASP A 330 -21.71 37.48 32.77
C ASP A 330 -20.36 36.92 33.27
N GLU A 331 -19.81 37.64 34.24
CA GLU A 331 -18.96 37.07 35.30
C GLU A 331 -19.88 36.24 36.21
N GLU A 332 -19.63 34.93 36.37
CA GLU A 332 -19.97 34.27 37.61
C GLU A 332 -18.89 33.28 38.08
N THR A 333 -18.52 33.55 39.32
CA THR A 333 -17.62 32.94 40.29
C THR A 333 -17.69 31.42 40.49
N LEU A 334 -16.50 30.85 40.70
CA LEU A 334 -16.09 29.91 41.77
C LEU A 334 -17.14 28.94 42.33
N ARG A 335 -16.83 27.63 42.23
CA ARG A 335 -17.00 26.71 43.35
C ARG A 335 -16.05 25.53 43.27
N ASP A 336 -15.10 25.55 44.19
CA ASP A 336 -14.37 24.38 44.69
C ASP A 336 -15.36 23.40 45.34
N SER A 337 -15.11 22.11 45.13
CA SER A 337 -15.52 21.06 46.04
C SER A 337 -14.52 19.90 45.92
N GLU A 338 -13.49 19.98 46.75
CA GLU A 338 -12.81 18.82 47.32
C GLU A 338 -13.81 18.09 48.25
N ASP A 339 -13.89 16.77 48.16
CA ASP A 339 -14.20 15.89 49.31
C ASP A 339 -13.85 14.43 48.97
N ASP A 340 -12.74 14.02 49.56
CA ASP A 340 -12.47 12.80 50.34
C ASP A 340 -13.23 11.47 50.11
N VAL A 341 -12.39 10.44 49.94
CA VAL A 341 -12.32 9.15 50.65
C VAL A 341 -13.57 8.25 50.67
N THR A 342 -13.43 7.05 50.09
CA THR A 342 -13.70 5.80 50.84
C THR A 342 -12.99 4.58 50.26
N THR A 343 -12.62 3.72 51.19
CA THR A 343 -11.69 2.60 51.13
C THR A 343 -12.42 1.26 50.92
N VAL A 344 -11.81 0.38 50.11
CA VAL A 344 -11.79 -1.11 50.13
C VAL A 344 -13.12 -1.89 50.15
N HIS A 345 -13.29 -2.81 49.18
CA HIS A 345 -13.57 -4.23 49.46
C HIS A 345 -13.11 -5.16 48.32
N THR A 346 -12.19 -6.05 48.69
CA THR A 346 -11.73 -7.25 48.00
C THR A 346 -12.81 -8.33 48.01
N VAL A 347 -13.21 -8.89 46.86
CA VAL A 347 -13.82 -10.22 46.76
C VAL A 347 -13.47 -10.87 45.41
N ALA A 348 -12.69 -11.95 45.45
CA ALA A 348 -12.59 -12.94 44.38
C ALA A 348 -13.82 -13.88 44.41
N PRO A 349 -14.20 -14.51 43.28
CA PRO A 349 -14.04 -15.97 43.28
C PRO A 349 -13.74 -16.63 41.92
N ARG A 350 -12.82 -17.59 42.00
CA ARG A 350 -12.91 -18.99 41.51
C ARG A 350 -13.38 -19.28 40.08
N SER A 351 -12.43 -19.77 39.28
CA SER A 351 -12.66 -20.76 38.22
C SER A 351 -13.34 -22.03 38.74
N PRO A 352 -13.96 -22.80 37.83
CA PRO A 352 -13.56 -24.21 37.75
C PRO A 352 -13.32 -24.72 36.32
N HIS A 353 -12.32 -25.59 36.25
CA HIS A 353 -12.06 -26.56 35.20
C HIS A 353 -13.32 -27.25 34.65
N ARG A 354 -13.36 -27.48 33.33
CA ARG A 354 -13.85 -28.76 32.83
C ARG A 354 -13.15 -29.19 31.53
N SER A 355 -12.29 -30.18 31.70
CA SER A 355 -11.74 -31.03 30.65
C SER A 355 -12.84 -31.97 30.13
N ARG A 356 -12.97 -32.13 28.80
CA ARG A 356 -13.59 -33.31 28.20
C ARG A 356 -12.86 -33.69 26.93
N ARG A 357 -12.20 -34.84 27.02
CA ARG A 357 -11.60 -35.64 25.94
C ARG A 357 -12.38 -36.96 25.91
N SER A 358 -12.88 -37.37 24.76
CA SER A 358 -13.27 -38.76 24.45
C SER A 358 -13.64 -38.90 22.96
N THR A 359 -12.63 -39.26 22.15
CA THR A 359 -12.50 -40.44 21.25
C THR A 359 -13.70 -41.07 20.50
N PRO A 360 -13.41 -41.84 19.41
CA PRO A 360 -14.20 -41.92 18.18
C PRO A 360 -15.07 -43.18 18.07
N GLY A 361 -15.94 -43.21 17.04
CA GLY A 361 -16.70 -44.39 16.65
C GLY A 361 -16.85 -44.48 15.13
N ASP A 362 -16.29 -45.55 14.57
CA ASP A 362 -16.37 -46.00 13.18
C ASP A 362 -17.62 -46.86 12.88
N VAL A 363 -17.82 -47.10 11.57
CA VAL A 363 -18.43 -48.27 10.86
C VAL A 363 -19.96 -48.36 10.68
N PHE A 364 -20.41 -48.30 9.41
CA PHE A 364 -21.12 -49.34 8.58
C PHE A 364 -21.80 -48.63 7.38
N SER A 365 -21.35 -48.75 6.12
CA SER A 365 -21.41 -49.84 5.12
C SER A 365 -22.78 -50.16 4.47
N ARG A 366 -22.81 -50.03 3.12
CA ARG A 366 -23.53 -50.83 2.07
C ARG A 366 -25.06 -50.60 1.91
N HIS A 367 -25.71 -50.60 0.73
CA HIS A 367 -25.42 -51.00 -0.67
C HIS A 367 -26.58 -50.54 -1.64
N PRO A 368 -26.66 -50.92 -2.95
CA PRO A 368 -27.03 -50.09 -4.11
C PRO A 368 -28.39 -50.43 -4.76
N TRP A 369 -28.78 -49.72 -5.84
CA TRP A 369 -29.66 -50.22 -6.92
C TRP A 369 -29.34 -49.61 -8.31
N GLU A 370 -29.41 -50.49 -9.33
CA GLU A 370 -29.32 -50.39 -10.80
C GLU A 370 -30.50 -49.57 -11.45
N GLU A 371 -30.31 -48.89 -12.60
CA GLU A 371 -30.69 -49.26 -14.01
C GLU A 371 -32.23 -49.44 -14.21
N THR A 372 -33.00 -48.99 -15.21
CA THR A 372 -32.89 -48.58 -16.63
C THR A 372 -34.10 -47.67 -17.00
N ASP A 373 -34.11 -46.99 -18.17
CA ASP A 373 -35.12 -47.16 -19.25
C ASP A 373 -35.16 -46.02 -20.30
N ASP A 374 -35.16 -46.47 -21.58
CA ASP A 374 -35.43 -45.79 -22.85
C ASP A 374 -36.84 -45.21 -22.97
N VAL A 375 -37.00 -44.02 -23.58
CA VAL A 375 -38.19 -43.70 -24.41
C VAL A 375 -37.81 -42.81 -25.60
N SER A 376 -38.27 -43.25 -26.77
CA SER A 376 -38.13 -42.67 -28.11
C SER A 376 -39.31 -41.74 -28.48
N GLY A 377 -39.06 -40.76 -29.36
CA GLY A 377 -40.11 -39.97 -30.03
C GLY A 377 -39.52 -39.03 -31.10
N LYS A 378 -39.51 -39.43 -32.38
CA LYS A 378 -40.46 -39.09 -33.48
C LYS A 378 -40.27 -37.71 -34.14
N LEU A 379 -39.87 -37.79 -35.42
CA LEU A 379 -39.82 -36.77 -36.48
C LEU A 379 -41.17 -36.08 -36.76
N PRO A 380 -41.13 -34.94 -37.50
CA PRO A 380 -41.67 -34.99 -38.86
C PRO A 380 -40.80 -34.30 -39.96
N SER A 381 -40.97 -34.84 -41.16
CA SER A 381 -40.67 -34.39 -42.54
C SER A 381 -41.46 -33.11 -42.92
N SER A 382 -41.28 -32.37 -44.02
CA SER A 382 -40.38 -32.32 -45.20
C SER A 382 -40.65 -30.99 -45.96
N ASP A 383 -39.80 -30.71 -46.97
CA ASP A 383 -40.04 -29.94 -48.21
C ASP A 383 -40.07 -28.40 -48.17
N THR A 384 -39.09 -27.73 -48.83
CA THR A 384 -39.25 -27.30 -50.25
C THR A 384 -37.99 -26.65 -50.84
N VAL A 385 -37.93 -26.76 -52.18
CA VAL A 385 -36.89 -26.44 -53.16
C VAL A 385 -36.68 -24.93 -53.39
N GLY A 386 -35.46 -24.53 -53.76
CA GLY A 386 -35.19 -23.22 -54.34
C GLY A 386 -33.73 -22.99 -54.80
N GLU A 387 -33.33 -23.60 -55.91
CA GLU A 387 -32.11 -23.23 -56.66
C GLU A 387 -32.15 -21.77 -57.16
N ARG A 388 -31.08 -21.00 -56.93
CA ARG A 388 -30.65 -19.93 -57.84
C ARG A 388 -29.13 -19.92 -57.99
N ILE A 389 -28.71 -20.21 -59.21
CA ILE A 389 -27.36 -20.04 -59.73
C ILE A 389 -27.15 -18.54 -60.03
N GLY A 390 -26.11 -17.95 -59.42
CA GLY A 390 -25.62 -16.59 -59.68
C GLY A 390 -24.09 -16.57 -59.64
N ARG A 391 -23.47 -15.89 -60.61
CA ARG A 391 -22.06 -15.92 -61.02
C ARG A 391 -21.09 -15.18 -60.07
N PRO A 392 -19.76 -15.37 -60.24
CA PRO A 392 -18.74 -15.09 -59.24
C PRO A 392 -18.20 -13.65 -59.30
N GLY A 393 -17.92 -13.09 -58.13
CA GLY A 393 -17.12 -11.88 -57.98
C GLY A 393 -17.80 -10.82 -57.14
N ASP A 394 -17.85 -11.03 -55.82
CA ASP A 394 -17.95 -9.95 -54.84
C ASP A 394 -17.30 -10.41 -53.53
N ARG A 395 -16.36 -9.60 -53.02
CA ARG A 395 -15.72 -9.79 -51.71
C ARG A 395 -16.74 -9.44 -50.62
N LEU A 396 -17.25 -10.45 -49.93
CA LEU A 396 -18.01 -10.28 -48.69
C LEU A 396 -17.05 -10.38 -47.50
N GLY A 397 -17.17 -9.42 -46.58
CA GLY A 397 -16.40 -9.33 -45.34
C GLY A 397 -16.80 -10.40 -44.30
N PRO A 398 -16.08 -10.49 -43.18
CA PRO A 398 -16.34 -11.49 -42.16
C PRO A 398 -17.46 -11.00 -41.22
N GLU A 399 -18.71 -11.17 -41.65
CA GLU A 399 -19.84 -11.32 -40.72
C GLU A 399 -20.17 -12.80 -40.63
N ASN A 400 -19.53 -13.48 -39.67
CA ASN A 400 -19.99 -14.71 -39.00
C ASN A 400 -18.86 -15.23 -38.09
N LEU A 401 -18.73 -14.60 -36.93
CA LEU A 401 -18.02 -15.13 -35.76
C LEU A 401 -18.95 -14.90 -34.57
N TYR A 402 -19.57 -15.96 -34.05
CA TYR A 402 -20.15 -15.96 -32.71
C TYR A 402 -19.16 -16.68 -31.80
N PRO A 403 -18.50 -15.95 -30.88
CA PRO A 403 -18.63 -16.25 -29.47
C PRO A 403 -18.86 -14.96 -28.66
N TRP A 404 -19.81 -15.00 -27.72
CA TRP A 404 -20.27 -13.88 -26.88
C TRP A 404 -20.94 -12.70 -27.64
N GLN A 405 -22.27 -12.73 -27.74
CA GLN A 405 -23.06 -11.52 -28.01
C GLN A 405 -23.78 -11.13 -26.71
N GLU A 406 -23.49 -9.92 -26.22
CA GLU A 406 -24.04 -9.36 -24.99
C GLU A 406 -25.57 -9.36 -25.00
N HIS A 407 -26.16 -10.33 -24.30
CA HIS A 407 -27.47 -10.18 -23.68
C HIS A 407 -27.29 -10.45 -22.18
N ALA A 408 -26.78 -9.44 -21.46
CA ALA A 408 -26.65 -9.51 -20.02
C ALA A 408 -27.15 -8.21 -19.39
N ASP A 409 -28.29 -8.33 -18.71
CA ASP A 409 -28.68 -7.42 -17.66
C ASP A 409 -27.66 -7.54 -16.50
N GLY A 410 -27.01 -6.43 -16.14
CA GLY A 410 -26.54 -6.15 -14.78
C GLY A 410 -25.19 -6.71 -14.31
N ASP A 411 -24.99 -8.03 -14.26
CA ASP A 411 -24.06 -8.61 -13.26
C ASP A 411 -22.93 -9.54 -13.79
N GLY A 412 -22.68 -9.59 -15.11
CA GLY A 412 -21.40 -10.01 -15.70
C GLY A 412 -20.84 -11.43 -15.46
N ASN A 413 -21.54 -12.33 -14.76
CA ASN A 413 -21.06 -13.70 -14.49
C ASN A 413 -21.48 -14.68 -15.59
N GLY A 414 -20.55 -15.53 -16.06
CA GLY A 414 -20.82 -16.56 -17.08
C GLY A 414 -20.03 -17.85 -16.86
N SER A 415 -20.61 -18.97 -17.32
CA SER A 415 -19.98 -20.31 -17.34
C SER A 415 -19.89 -20.82 -18.78
N LEU A 416 -18.82 -21.54 -19.10
CA LEU A 416 -18.49 -21.94 -20.48
C LEU A 416 -18.74 -23.44 -20.72
N HIS A 417 -19.28 -23.78 -21.89
CA HIS A 417 -19.79 -25.14 -22.21
C HIS A 417 -19.24 -25.78 -23.52
N SER A 418 -18.19 -25.24 -24.16
CA SER A 418 -17.61 -25.81 -25.41
C SER A 418 -16.12 -25.46 -25.64
N GLU A 419 -15.24 -26.39 -26.05
CA GLU A 419 -13.78 -26.18 -26.16
C GLU A 419 -13.23 -25.91 -27.58
N PRO A 420 -12.08 -25.21 -27.71
CA PRO A 420 -11.47 -24.32 -26.71
C PRO A 420 -12.24 -22.99 -26.65
N VAL A 421 -12.45 -22.47 -25.44
CA VAL A 421 -13.18 -21.21 -25.30
C VAL A 421 -12.19 -20.05 -25.36
N THR A 422 -12.51 -19.05 -26.17
CA THR A 422 -11.91 -17.71 -26.05
C THR A 422 -12.92 -16.77 -25.42
N ALA A 423 -12.53 -16.08 -24.35
CA ALA A 423 -13.33 -15.05 -23.71
C ALA A 423 -12.75 -13.67 -24.03
N TYR A 424 -13.62 -12.73 -24.41
CA TYR A 424 -13.28 -11.35 -24.72
C TYR A 424 -14.02 -10.43 -23.74
N LEU A 425 -13.30 -9.52 -23.09
CA LEU A 425 -13.85 -8.62 -22.10
C LEU A 425 -13.30 -7.22 -22.32
N ARG A 426 -14.15 -6.21 -22.31
CA ARG A 426 -13.67 -4.84 -22.13
C ARG A 426 -13.34 -4.61 -20.67
N PHE A 427 -12.13 -4.17 -20.40
CA PHE A 427 -11.58 -4.00 -19.07
C PHE A 427 -11.21 -2.53 -18.86
N THR A 428 -11.77 -1.90 -17.83
CA THR A 428 -11.60 -0.47 -17.51
C THR A 428 -10.86 -0.26 -16.20
N SER A 429 -10.29 0.94 -16.02
CA SER A 429 -9.64 1.32 -14.77
C SER A 429 -10.56 1.18 -13.55
N GLY A 430 -10.07 0.51 -12.51
CA GLY A 430 -10.81 0.22 -11.30
C GLY A 430 -11.59 -1.09 -11.34
N GLU A 431 -11.40 -1.94 -12.35
CA GLU A 431 -12.01 -3.26 -12.43
C GLU A 431 -11.03 -4.37 -12.08
N GLU A 432 -11.61 -5.48 -11.60
CA GLU A 432 -10.93 -6.73 -11.34
C GLU A 432 -11.67 -7.86 -12.06
N VAL A 433 -10.93 -8.59 -12.90
CA VAL A 433 -11.43 -9.78 -13.58
C VAL A 433 -10.73 -10.99 -12.98
N THR A 434 -11.52 -11.93 -12.49
CA THR A 434 -11.05 -13.19 -11.94
C THR A 434 -11.50 -14.32 -12.85
N VAL A 435 -10.57 -15.19 -13.22
CA VAL A 435 -10.83 -16.43 -13.96
C VAL A 435 -10.37 -17.60 -13.10
N GLU A 436 -11.28 -18.52 -12.81
CA GLU A 436 -10.97 -19.78 -12.11
C GLU A 436 -11.12 -20.93 -13.11
N PHE A 437 -10.08 -21.77 -13.24
CA PHE A 437 -10.03 -22.82 -14.25
C PHE A 437 -9.22 -24.04 -13.79
N ASP A 438 -9.57 -25.20 -14.36
CA ASP A 438 -8.87 -26.49 -14.19
C ASP A 438 -8.27 -26.93 -15.53
N SER A 439 -7.38 -26.11 -16.09
CA SER A 439 -6.72 -26.33 -17.38
C SER A 439 -5.20 -26.34 -17.17
N ASP A 440 -4.50 -27.17 -17.94
CA ASP A 440 -3.04 -27.24 -17.95
C ASP A 440 -2.41 -25.96 -18.50
N ARG A 441 -3.14 -25.23 -19.35
CA ARG A 441 -2.65 -24.05 -20.03
C ARG A 441 -3.76 -23.02 -20.24
N VAL A 442 -3.49 -21.78 -19.88
CA VAL A 442 -4.32 -20.62 -20.22
C VAL A 442 -3.39 -19.50 -20.64
N SER A 443 -3.68 -18.89 -21.79
CA SER A 443 -2.99 -17.67 -22.23
C SER A 443 -3.96 -16.49 -22.19
N GLY A 444 -3.42 -15.30 -21.97
CA GLY A 444 -4.22 -14.09 -22.04
C GLY A 444 -3.45 -12.88 -22.52
N GLU A 445 -4.20 -11.93 -23.05
CA GLU A 445 -3.72 -10.67 -23.61
C GLU A 445 -4.49 -9.54 -22.93
N ILE A 446 -3.78 -8.53 -22.43
CA ILE A 446 -4.39 -7.28 -21.96
C ILE A 446 -4.08 -6.23 -23.00
N GLY A 447 -5.09 -5.89 -23.80
CA GLY A 447 -4.95 -5.00 -24.94
C GLY A 447 -3.89 -5.51 -25.92
N ASN A 448 -3.10 -4.58 -26.44
CA ASN A 448 -1.91 -4.88 -27.23
C ASN A 448 -0.60 -4.72 -26.43
N CYS A 449 -0.71 -4.56 -25.11
CA CYS A 449 0.37 -4.06 -24.27
C CYS A 449 0.95 -5.14 -23.33
N HIS A 450 0.16 -6.15 -22.95
CA HIS A 450 0.68 -7.27 -22.18
C HIS A 450 0.12 -8.59 -22.68
N SER A 451 0.92 -9.64 -22.54
CA SER A 451 0.44 -11.01 -22.64
C SER A 451 1.03 -11.86 -21.54
N PHE A 452 0.30 -12.90 -21.15
CA PHE A 452 0.75 -13.87 -20.18
C PHE A 452 0.33 -15.27 -20.59
N GLU A 453 1.09 -16.25 -20.14
CA GLU A 453 0.79 -17.67 -20.31
C GLU A 453 1.02 -18.37 -18.98
N VAL A 454 -0.04 -18.96 -18.43
CA VAL A 454 0.03 -19.87 -17.29
C VAL A 454 0.03 -21.28 -17.86
N ASN A 455 1.08 -22.03 -17.59
CA ASN A 455 1.21 -23.42 -18.00
C ASN A 455 1.57 -24.27 -16.77
N THR A 456 0.56 -24.89 -16.16
CA THR A 456 0.77 -25.75 -14.98
C THR A 456 1.38 -27.08 -15.35
N HIS A 457 1.27 -27.56 -16.60
CA HIS A 457 1.98 -28.76 -17.02
C HIS A 457 3.49 -28.57 -17.00
N ASP A 458 3.94 -27.46 -17.59
CA ASP A 458 5.36 -27.06 -17.64
C ASP A 458 5.82 -26.33 -16.37
N GLN A 459 4.91 -26.13 -15.40
CA GLN A 459 5.17 -25.45 -14.13
C GLN A 459 5.76 -24.04 -14.36
N LEU A 460 5.14 -23.27 -15.25
CA LEU A 460 5.69 -22.02 -15.74
C LEU A 460 4.61 -20.94 -15.92
N LEU A 461 4.88 -19.74 -15.43
CA LEU A 461 4.20 -18.52 -15.81
C LEU A 461 5.14 -17.70 -16.68
N ARG A 462 4.72 -17.38 -17.90
CA ARG A 462 5.38 -16.39 -18.76
C ARG A 462 4.58 -15.11 -18.75
N TYR A 463 5.28 -13.99 -18.63
CA TYR A 463 4.70 -12.66 -18.76
C TYR A 463 5.53 -11.83 -19.74
N HIS A 464 4.85 -11.19 -20.67
CA HIS A 464 5.43 -10.31 -21.68
C HIS A 464 4.86 -8.90 -21.50
N SER A 465 5.76 -7.92 -21.35
CA SER A 465 5.39 -6.51 -21.41
C SER A 465 5.69 -5.90 -22.79
N ASP A 466 4.94 -4.88 -23.16
CA ASP A 466 5.08 -4.10 -24.40
C ASP A 466 6.46 -3.46 -24.61
N THR A 467 7.26 -3.35 -23.56
CA THR A 467 8.63 -2.87 -23.66
C THR A 467 9.51 -3.80 -24.52
N GLY A 468 9.04 -5.01 -24.83
CA GLY A 468 9.47 -5.81 -25.97
C GLY A 468 10.83 -6.50 -25.83
N GLU A 469 11.52 -6.37 -24.70
CA GLU A 469 12.84 -6.97 -24.51
C GLU A 469 12.91 -8.02 -23.39
N GLU A 470 11.96 -8.04 -22.44
CA GLU A 470 12.06 -8.94 -21.30
C GLU A 470 10.82 -9.84 -21.14
N VAL A 471 11.03 -11.14 -21.36
CA VAL A 471 10.08 -12.18 -20.98
C VAL A 471 10.38 -12.54 -19.54
N SER A 472 9.45 -12.21 -18.63
CA SER A 472 9.54 -12.67 -17.24
C SER A 472 9.01 -14.10 -17.18
N GLU A 473 9.88 -15.04 -16.84
CA GLU A 473 9.52 -16.43 -16.60
C GLU A 473 9.58 -16.73 -15.09
N VAL A 474 8.49 -17.27 -14.54
CA VAL A 474 8.38 -17.63 -13.12
C VAL A 474 7.99 -19.10 -13.01
N ASN A 475 8.77 -19.88 -12.26
CA ASN A 475 8.47 -21.29 -12.03
C ASN A 475 7.30 -21.44 -11.04
N LEU A 476 6.31 -22.26 -11.41
CA LEU A 476 5.12 -22.56 -10.64
C LEU A 476 5.28 -23.85 -9.85
N GLU A 477 6.30 -23.93 -9.00
CA GLU A 477 6.68 -25.17 -8.29
C GLU A 477 5.50 -25.96 -7.72
N ASP A 478 5.39 -27.22 -8.15
CA ASP A 478 4.39 -28.22 -7.74
C ASP A 478 2.93 -27.78 -7.94
N ALA A 479 2.64 -26.94 -8.94
CA ALA A 479 1.28 -26.58 -9.33
C ALA A 479 0.48 -27.83 -9.72
N THR A 480 -0.63 -28.07 -9.01
CA THR A 480 -1.53 -29.21 -9.22
C THR A 480 -2.96 -28.71 -9.41
N GLY A 481 -3.49 -28.77 -10.63
CA GLY A 481 -4.92 -28.56 -10.89
C GLY A 481 -5.36 -27.10 -10.86
N HIS A 482 -6.26 -26.76 -9.92
CA HIS A 482 -7.06 -25.54 -9.92
C HIS A 482 -6.24 -24.25 -9.81
N VAL A 483 -6.50 -23.33 -10.73
CA VAL A 483 -5.87 -22.02 -10.83
C VAL A 483 -6.92 -20.92 -10.77
N LYS A 484 -6.63 -19.91 -9.95
CA LYS A 484 -7.34 -18.63 -9.89
C LYS A 484 -6.43 -17.52 -10.37
N LEU A 485 -6.74 -16.99 -11.55
CA LEU A 485 -6.04 -15.88 -12.17
C LEU A 485 -6.85 -14.60 -12.00
N THR A 486 -6.24 -13.56 -11.44
CA THR A 486 -6.86 -12.26 -11.17
C THR A 486 -6.10 -11.19 -11.94
N VAL A 487 -6.78 -10.48 -12.84
CA VAL A 487 -6.24 -9.30 -13.52
C VAL A 487 -6.93 -8.08 -12.95
N ARG A 488 -6.16 -7.13 -12.42
CA ARG A 488 -6.66 -5.87 -11.87
C ARG A 488 -5.99 -4.70 -12.57
N HIS A 489 -6.80 -3.76 -13.05
CA HIS A 489 -6.31 -2.52 -13.64
C HIS A 489 -6.69 -1.36 -12.73
N THR A 490 -5.70 -0.59 -12.30
CA THR A 490 -5.90 0.55 -11.40
C THR A 490 -5.83 1.90 -12.12
N GLY A 491 -5.69 1.87 -13.45
CA GLY A 491 -5.48 3.05 -14.32
C GLY A 491 -4.02 3.43 -14.49
N SER A 492 -3.17 3.00 -13.55
CA SER A 492 -1.76 3.38 -13.42
C SER A 492 -0.81 2.18 -13.47
N TYR A 493 -1.33 0.98 -13.20
CA TYR A 493 -0.60 -0.27 -13.33
C TYR A 493 -1.60 -1.39 -13.60
N ILE A 494 -1.09 -2.48 -14.18
CA ILE A 494 -1.81 -3.75 -14.24
C ILE A 494 -1.17 -4.69 -13.24
N MET A 495 -2.01 -5.32 -12.44
CA MET A 495 -1.63 -6.41 -11.56
C MET A 495 -2.22 -7.70 -12.09
N VAL A 496 -1.37 -8.71 -12.27
CA VAL A 496 -1.76 -10.09 -12.56
C VAL A 496 -1.42 -10.93 -11.33
N GLY A 497 -2.44 -11.29 -10.56
CA GLY A 497 -2.34 -12.21 -9.44
C GLY A 497 -2.67 -13.63 -9.88
N LEU A 498 -1.85 -14.60 -9.49
CA LEU A 498 -2.05 -16.01 -9.75
C LEU A 498 -2.09 -16.74 -8.42
N GLN A 499 -3.20 -17.37 -8.07
CA GLN A 499 -3.30 -18.32 -6.96
C GLN A 499 -3.49 -19.71 -7.55
N TYR A 500 -2.65 -20.66 -7.15
CA TYR A 500 -2.68 -22.02 -7.69
C TYR A 500 -2.54 -23.05 -6.58
N SER A 501 -3.18 -24.20 -6.77
CA SER A 501 -3.13 -25.31 -5.82
C SER A 501 -1.78 -26.04 -5.95
N VAL A 502 -1.26 -26.52 -4.82
CA VAL A 502 -0.09 -27.41 -4.73
C VAL A 502 -0.46 -28.60 -3.84
N GLN A 503 0.31 -29.70 -3.83
CA GLN A 503 -0.04 -30.94 -3.11
C GLN A 503 -0.51 -30.74 -1.66
N ASN A 504 0.03 -29.73 -0.95
CA ASN A 504 -0.29 -29.44 0.45
C ASN A 504 -0.75 -27.98 0.68
N GLY A 505 -1.51 -27.39 -0.24
CA GLY A 505 -2.13 -26.08 -0.02
C GLY A 505 -2.31 -25.26 -1.29
N SER A 506 -2.16 -23.95 -1.18
CA SER A 506 -2.16 -23.03 -2.32
C SER A 506 -0.98 -22.06 -2.23
N ARG A 507 -0.41 -21.69 -3.37
CA ARG A 507 0.58 -20.62 -3.48
C ARG A 507 -0.03 -19.43 -4.21
N SER A 508 0.55 -18.26 -4.01
CA SER A 508 0.13 -17.04 -4.71
C SER A 508 1.35 -16.30 -5.24
N LEU A 509 1.23 -15.84 -6.47
CA LEU A 509 2.21 -15.01 -7.16
C LEU A 509 1.49 -13.74 -7.63
N PHE A 510 2.21 -12.62 -7.60
CA PHE A 510 1.69 -11.35 -8.08
C PHE A 510 2.72 -10.72 -8.97
N TYR A 511 2.30 -10.39 -10.19
CA TYR A 511 3.06 -9.59 -11.12
C TYR A 511 2.43 -8.20 -11.18
N VAL A 512 3.23 -7.16 -11.00
CA VAL A 512 2.80 -5.76 -11.10
C VAL A 512 3.59 -5.12 -12.24
N ALA A 513 2.89 -4.66 -13.26
CA ALA A 513 3.43 -3.86 -14.36
C ALA A 513 3.20 -2.38 -14.05
N PRO A 514 4.15 -1.67 -13.41
CA PRO A 514 4.11 -0.21 -13.39
C PRO A 514 4.26 0.30 -14.82
N ASP A 515 3.54 1.36 -15.19
CA ASP A 515 3.61 1.99 -16.52
C ASP A 515 3.17 1.12 -17.70
N SER A 516 2.15 0.29 -17.50
CA SER A 516 1.45 -0.33 -18.63
C SER A 516 0.96 0.78 -19.57
N ARG A 517 1.56 0.94 -20.76
CA ARG A 517 1.07 1.91 -21.77
C ARG A 517 -0.32 1.55 -22.31
N CYS A 518 -0.90 0.48 -21.77
CA CYS A 518 -2.32 0.17 -21.85
C CYS A 518 -3.17 1.41 -21.58
N ASN A 519 -4.10 1.66 -22.48
CA ASN A 519 -5.07 2.72 -22.35
C ASN A 519 -6.01 2.46 -21.17
N GLN A 520 -6.76 3.48 -20.77
CA GLN A 520 -7.72 3.38 -19.66
C GLN A 520 -8.83 2.32 -19.87
N ALA A 521 -9.03 1.88 -21.12
CA ALA A 521 -9.90 0.77 -21.49
C ALA A 521 -9.16 -0.13 -22.50
N GLU A 522 -9.00 -1.41 -22.15
CA GLU A 522 -8.36 -2.40 -23.01
C GLU A 522 -9.24 -3.64 -23.17
N GLU A 523 -9.00 -4.39 -24.23
CA GLU A 523 -9.62 -5.71 -24.43
C GLU A 523 -8.79 -6.76 -23.71
N LEU A 524 -9.39 -7.43 -22.73
CA LEU A 524 -8.82 -8.58 -22.04
C LEU A 524 -9.29 -9.85 -22.75
N VAL A 525 -8.35 -10.61 -23.29
CA VAL A 525 -8.60 -11.85 -24.01
C VAL A 525 -8.04 -13.00 -23.19
N PHE A 526 -8.85 -14.03 -22.94
CA PHE A 526 -8.38 -15.31 -22.41
C PHE A 526 -8.59 -16.40 -23.46
N ARG A 527 -7.56 -17.21 -23.70
CA ARG A 527 -7.57 -18.34 -24.64
C ARG A 527 -7.29 -19.63 -23.89
N ASP A 528 -7.67 -20.75 -24.51
CA ASP A 528 -7.42 -22.10 -23.99
C ASP A 528 -8.12 -22.40 -22.65
N LEU A 529 -9.24 -21.73 -22.38
CA LEU A 529 -10.07 -22.03 -21.19
C LEU A 529 -10.77 -23.39 -21.39
N ALA A 530 -10.60 -24.28 -20.42
CA ALA A 530 -11.30 -25.56 -20.35
C ALA A 530 -12.79 -25.40 -20.04
N VAL A 531 -13.60 -26.42 -20.37
CA VAL A 531 -15.01 -26.45 -19.94
C VAL A 531 -15.10 -26.35 -18.42
N GLY A 532 -16.03 -25.51 -17.94
CA GLY A 532 -16.23 -25.30 -16.50
C GLY A 532 -15.38 -24.17 -15.91
N ALA A 533 -14.51 -23.52 -16.70
CA ALA A 533 -13.89 -22.28 -16.28
C ALA A 533 -14.97 -21.23 -15.95
N SER A 534 -14.79 -20.55 -14.83
CA SER A 534 -15.67 -19.46 -14.38
C SER A 534 -14.97 -18.13 -14.54
N LEU A 535 -15.72 -17.14 -15.00
CA LEU A 535 -15.24 -15.78 -15.14
C LEU A 535 -16.12 -14.84 -14.34
N THR A 536 -15.49 -14.13 -13.41
CA THR A 536 -16.14 -13.17 -12.52
C THR A 536 -15.53 -11.81 -12.76
N ARG A 537 -16.39 -10.83 -13.08
CA ARG A 537 -16.01 -9.42 -13.15
C ARG A 537 -16.52 -8.72 -11.90
N SER A 538 -15.66 -7.96 -11.25
CA SER A 538 -16.07 -7.10 -10.15
C SER A 538 -15.52 -5.70 -10.37
N ALA A 539 -16.34 -4.69 -10.10
CA ALA A 539 -15.79 -3.36 -9.84
C ALA A 539 -14.93 -3.50 -8.59
N ALA A 540 -13.66 -3.08 -8.66
CA ALA A 540 -12.78 -3.12 -7.50
C ALA A 540 -13.52 -2.41 -6.39
N THR A 541 -13.95 -3.19 -5.38
CA THR A 541 -14.91 -2.69 -4.42
C THR A 541 -14.22 -1.52 -3.73
N ARG A 542 -14.69 -0.31 -4.01
CA ARG A 542 -14.42 0.83 -3.13
C ARG A 542 -15.12 0.44 -1.84
N ARG A 543 -14.43 -0.31 -0.96
CA ARG A 543 -14.89 -0.61 0.38
C ARG A 543 -14.98 0.73 1.09
N SER A 544 -16.11 1.43 0.89
CA SER A 544 -16.57 2.45 1.81
C SER A 544 -16.78 1.70 3.12
N SER A 545 -15.90 1.95 4.08
CA SER A 545 -16.04 1.44 5.43
C SER A 545 -17.22 2.16 6.07
N SER A 546 -18.46 1.84 5.66
CA SER A 546 -19.65 2.30 6.37
C SER A 546 -19.81 1.42 7.60
N ILE A 547 -19.27 1.91 8.71
CA ILE A 547 -19.60 1.37 10.03
C ILE A 547 -21.06 1.78 10.29
N THR A 548 -21.97 0.84 10.11
CA THR A 548 -23.32 0.95 10.65
C THR A 548 -23.21 0.77 12.16
N GLY A 549 -23.20 1.88 12.89
CA GLY A 549 -23.37 1.87 14.33
C GLY A 549 -24.78 1.36 14.65
N SER A 550 -24.86 0.14 15.16
CA SER A 550 -26.06 -0.39 15.81
C SER A 550 -26.31 0.39 17.09
N GLY A 551 -27.08 1.48 16.99
CA GLY A 551 -27.63 2.18 18.13
C GLY A 551 -28.80 1.38 18.71
N ASP A 552 -28.55 0.65 19.79
CA ASP A 552 -29.58 0.10 20.65
C ASP A 552 -30.37 1.26 21.30
N HIS A 553 -31.54 1.56 20.75
CA HIS A 553 -32.55 2.37 21.42
C HIS A 553 -33.53 1.45 22.14
N SER A 554 -33.29 1.27 23.44
CA SER A 554 -34.25 0.69 24.37
C SER A 554 -35.29 1.75 24.75
N PRO A 555 -36.61 1.49 24.64
CA PRO A 555 -37.63 2.48 24.95
C PRO A 555 -37.83 2.60 26.47
N ARG A 556 -37.69 3.82 26.99
CA ARG A 556 -38.01 4.17 28.37
C ARG A 556 -39.52 4.09 28.60
N GLU A 557 -39.92 3.12 29.39
CA GLU A 557 -41.26 2.97 29.96
C GLU A 557 -41.51 4.08 31.00
N ARG A 558 -42.56 4.88 30.79
CA ARG A 558 -43.06 5.85 31.77
C ARG A 558 -43.84 5.09 32.85
N GLN A 559 -43.38 5.14 34.09
CA GLN A 559 -44.25 4.93 35.25
C GLN A 559 -44.43 6.24 36.01
N ALA A 560 -45.70 6.59 36.18
CA ALA A 560 -46.18 7.73 36.93
C ALA A 560 -46.01 7.51 38.44
N ARG A 561 -45.56 8.55 39.14
CA ARG A 561 -46.11 9.01 40.42
C ARG A 561 -45.70 10.46 40.65
#